data_AF-A0AA86Y646-F1
#
_entry.id   AF-A0AA86Y646-F1
#
_cell.length_a   1.000
_cell.length_b   1.000
_cell.length_c   1.000
_cell.angle_alpha   90.00
_cell.angle_beta   90.00
_cell.angle_gamma   90.00
#
_symmetry.space_group_name_H-M   'P 1'
#
loop_
_entity.id
_entity.type
_entity.pdbx_description
1 polymer ?
#
loop_
_entity_poly.entity_id
_entity_poly.type
_entity_poly.pdbx_seq_one_letter_code
_entity_poly.pdbx_strand_id
1 'polypeptide(L)'
;MKRKWGALLGFLWVQICWVRGVKVEQSPSVLSLQEGANSTLRCNFSETVSSVQWFQQNPGGSLISLFFIASGMKQNERMSSTVNSKERYSTLHITASQLEDAATYLCVVE
;
A
#
# COMPACT_ATOMS: atom_id res chain seq x y z
N MET A 1 33.49 17.70 35.72
CA MET A 1 32.25 17.03 35.26
C MET A 1 32.36 16.70 33.78
N LYS A 2 32.84 15.50 33.41
CA LYS A 2 32.85 15.03 32.01
C LYS A 2 31.47 14.40 31.73
N ARG A 3 30.63 15.14 31.01
CA ARG A 3 29.21 14.82 30.77
C ARG A 3 29.13 13.56 29.90
N LYS A 4 28.37 12.56 30.34
CA LYS A 4 28.23 11.20 29.76
C LYS A 4 27.58 11.20 28.37
N TRP A 5 28.17 11.88 27.38
CA TRP A 5 27.63 11.97 26.02
C TRP A 5 27.79 10.66 25.26
N GLY A 6 28.90 9.94 25.45
CA GLY A 6 29.15 8.66 24.76
C GLY A 6 28.15 7.55 25.11
N ALA A 7 27.61 7.55 26.34
CA ALA A 7 26.58 6.60 26.74
C ALA A 7 25.22 6.92 26.07
N LEU A 8 24.84 8.20 26.03
CA LEU A 8 23.58 8.64 25.40
C LEU A 8 23.57 8.39 23.89
N LEU A 9 24.70 8.62 23.21
CA LEU A 9 24.88 8.29 21.79
C LEU A 9 24.78 6.77 21.54
N GLY A 10 25.33 5.93 22.43
CA GLY A 10 25.24 4.48 22.33
C GLY A 10 23.81 3.93 22.52
N PHE A 11 23.05 4.46 23.49
CA PHE A 11 21.65 4.08 23.69
C PHE A 11 20.76 4.47 22.51
N LEU A 12 21.03 5.62 21.88
CA LEU A 12 20.30 6.07 20.69
C LEU A 12 20.53 5.12 19.50
N TRP A 13 21.75 4.60 19.34
CA TRP A 13 22.09 3.64 18.27
C TRP A 13 21.40 2.28 18.45
N VAL A 14 21.25 1.80 19.68
CA VAL A 14 20.58 0.51 19.96
C VAL A 14 19.09 0.55 19.61
N GLN A 15 18.43 1.70 19.77
CA GLN A 15 17.01 1.86 19.45
C GLN A 15 16.72 1.88 17.94
N ILE A 16 17.65 2.38 17.11
CA ILE A 16 17.46 2.50 15.65
C ILE A 16 17.49 1.13 14.96
N CYS A 17 18.18 0.14 15.53
CA CYS A 17 18.30 -1.21 14.93
C CYS A 17 17.05 -2.10 15.09
N TRP A 18 16.00 -1.66 15.80
CA TRP A 18 14.81 -2.50 16.07
C TRP A 18 13.58 -2.17 15.21
N VAL A 19 13.66 -1.25 14.25
CA VAL A 19 12.47 -0.97 13.41
C VAL A 19 12.18 -2.18 12.52
N ARG A 20 11.09 -2.91 12.83
CA ARG A 20 10.53 -3.98 12.01
C ARG A 20 9.36 -3.41 11.21
N GLY A 21 9.29 -3.72 9.93
CA GLY A 21 8.20 -3.30 9.05
C GLY A 21 7.87 -4.39 8.04
N VAL A 22 6.62 -4.41 7.58
CA VAL A 22 6.18 -5.33 6.53
C VAL A 22 6.65 -4.79 5.18
N LYS A 23 7.34 -5.63 4.40
CA LYS A 23 7.72 -5.28 3.03
C LYS A 23 6.50 -5.42 2.14
N VAL A 24 6.17 -4.36 1.41
CA VAL A 24 5.09 -4.32 0.42
C VAL A 24 5.68 -4.19 -0.98
N GLU A 25 5.17 -4.98 -1.92
CA GLU A 25 5.57 -4.95 -3.33
C GLU A 25 4.33 -4.78 -4.21
N GLN A 26 4.28 -3.70 -4.98
CA GLN A 26 3.18 -3.40 -5.88
C GLN A 26 3.54 -3.67 -7.35
N SER A 27 2.62 -4.28 -8.09
CA SER A 27 2.77 -4.54 -9.51
C SER A 27 1.47 -4.31 -10.29
N PRO A 28 1.55 -3.86 -11.55
CA PRO A 28 2.74 -3.28 -12.20
C PRO A 28 3.15 -1.95 -11.53
N SER A 29 4.43 -1.57 -11.66
CA SER A 29 4.94 -0.29 -11.13
C SER A 29 4.48 0.91 -11.94
N VAL A 30 4.33 0.73 -13.26
CA VAL A 30 3.77 1.70 -14.19
C VAL A 30 2.87 0.95 -15.15
N LEU A 31 1.69 1.52 -15.43
CA LEU A 31 0.72 0.94 -16.35
C LEU A 31 0.22 2.03 -17.29
N SER A 32 0.23 1.72 -18.58
CA SER A 32 -0.40 2.53 -19.63
C SER A 32 -1.42 1.66 -20.35
N LEU A 33 -2.65 2.15 -20.46
CA LEU A 33 -3.79 1.43 -21.02
C LEU A 33 -4.72 2.40 -21.76
N GLN A 34 -5.57 1.86 -22.61
CA GLN A 34 -6.59 2.64 -23.32
C GLN A 34 -7.83 2.82 -22.44
N GLU A 35 -8.54 3.92 -22.64
CA GLU A 35 -9.85 4.14 -22.03
C GLU A 35 -10.78 2.96 -22.33
N GLY A 36 -11.60 2.57 -21.35
CA GLY A 36 -12.47 1.40 -21.42
C GLY A 36 -11.78 0.06 -21.14
N ALA A 37 -10.45 -0.01 -21.07
CA ALA A 37 -9.76 -1.23 -20.70
C ALA A 37 -9.89 -1.53 -19.20
N ASN A 38 -9.82 -2.81 -18.84
CA ASN A 38 -9.76 -3.25 -17.45
C ASN A 38 -8.30 -3.36 -16.99
N SER A 39 -8.04 -3.07 -15.72
CA SER A 39 -6.72 -3.24 -15.11
C SER A 39 -6.80 -3.89 -13.74
N THR A 40 -5.70 -4.52 -13.34
CA THR A 40 -5.55 -5.07 -11.99
C THR A 40 -4.19 -4.69 -11.45
N LEU A 41 -4.19 -3.98 -10.34
CA LEU A 41 -3.01 -3.76 -9.52
C LEU A 41 -2.95 -4.85 -8.44
N ARG A 42 -1.74 -5.30 -8.14
CA ARG A 42 -1.46 -6.29 -7.11
C ARG A 42 -0.52 -5.72 -6.08
N CYS A 43 -0.76 -6.07 -4.83
CA CYS A 43 0.03 -5.72 -3.67
C CYS A 43 0.38 -7.01 -2.94
N ASN A 44 1.65 -7.42 -2.96
CA ASN A 44 2.14 -8.54 -2.17
C ASN A 44 2.80 -8.02 -0.90
N PHE A 45 2.71 -8.76 0.19
CA PHE A 45 3.31 -8.40 1.47
C PHE A 45 4.15 -9.54 2.06
N SER A 46 5.19 -9.22 2.83
CA SER A 46 6.12 -10.22 3.34
C SER A 46 5.56 -11.11 4.45
N GLU A 47 4.59 -10.59 5.22
CA GLU A 47 4.05 -11.19 6.44
C GLU A 47 2.52 -11.19 6.40
N THR A 48 1.85 -11.97 7.25
CA THR A 48 0.39 -11.89 7.36
C THR A 48 -0.04 -10.55 7.95
N VAL A 49 -1.00 -9.88 7.32
CA VAL A 49 -1.49 -8.55 7.73
C VAL A 49 -2.94 -8.62 8.21
N SER A 50 -3.31 -7.74 9.11
CA SER A 50 -4.65 -7.60 9.67
C SER A 50 -5.62 -6.93 8.71
N SER A 51 -5.13 -5.94 7.96
CA SER A 51 -5.93 -5.21 6.98
C SER A 51 -5.06 -4.59 5.88
N VAL A 52 -5.72 -4.21 4.79
CA VAL A 52 -5.13 -3.51 3.66
C VAL A 52 -5.99 -2.30 3.32
N GLN A 53 -5.34 -1.18 3.03
CA GLN A 53 -5.96 0.03 2.52
C GLN A 53 -5.41 0.39 1.14
N TRP A 54 -6.31 0.63 0.19
CA TRP A 54 -5.98 1.17 -1.13
C TRP A 54 -6.28 2.66 -1.19
N PHE A 55 -5.32 3.42 -1.70
CA PHE A 55 -5.44 4.85 -1.94
C PHE A 55 -5.21 5.18 -3.42
N GLN A 56 -5.89 6.22 -3.88
CA GLN A 56 -5.60 6.92 -5.13
C GLN A 56 -4.95 8.27 -4.80
N GLN A 57 -3.91 8.64 -5.55
CA GLN A 57 -3.26 9.93 -5.47
C GLN A 57 -3.20 10.57 -6.85
N ASN A 58 -3.95 11.66 -7.03
CA ASN A 58 -3.87 12.48 -8.23
C ASN A 58 -2.58 13.32 -8.20
N PRO A 59 -2.04 13.71 -9.37
CA PRO A 59 -0.85 14.57 -9.43
C PRO A 59 -1.03 15.84 -8.59
N GLY A 60 -0.18 16.05 -7.59
CA GLY A 60 -0.25 17.19 -6.67
C GLY A 60 -1.40 17.17 -5.65
N GLY A 61 -2.18 16.09 -5.59
CA GLY A 61 -3.33 15.93 -4.70
C GLY A 61 -3.03 15.18 -3.40
N SER A 62 -4.03 15.17 -2.50
CA SER A 62 -4.05 14.35 -1.30
C SER A 62 -4.36 12.87 -1.60
N LEU A 63 -4.08 11.99 -0.65
CA LEU A 63 -4.52 10.60 -0.72
C LEU A 63 -6.04 10.49 -0.57
N ILE A 64 -6.67 9.83 -1.53
CA ILE A 64 -8.10 9.51 -1.54
C ILE A 64 -8.23 8.03 -1.18
N SER A 65 -8.94 7.73 -0.09
CA SER A 65 -9.17 6.35 0.32
C SER A 65 -10.18 5.66 -0.60
N LEU A 66 -9.79 4.53 -1.19
CA LEU A 66 -10.65 3.71 -2.04
C LEU A 66 -11.32 2.59 -1.25
N PHE A 67 -10.51 1.74 -0.61
CA PHE A 67 -10.98 0.57 0.14
C PHE A 67 -10.16 0.35 1.40
N PHE A 68 -10.82 -0.04 2.48
CA PHE A 68 -10.23 -0.60 3.69
C PHE A 68 -10.80 -2.00 3.91
N ILE A 69 -9.95 -3.04 3.89
CA ILE A 69 -10.37 -4.45 3.85
C ILE A 69 -9.53 -5.27 4.81
N ALA A 70 -10.19 -5.94 5.77
CA ALA A 70 -9.54 -6.91 6.65
C ALA A 70 -9.45 -8.31 6.00
N SER A 71 -10.49 -8.74 5.28
CA SER A 71 -10.52 -9.99 4.53
C SER A 71 -11.63 -9.99 3.47
N GLY A 72 -11.51 -10.88 2.48
CA GLY A 72 -12.53 -11.07 1.46
C GLY A 72 -12.43 -10.04 0.33
N MET A 73 -13.58 -9.63 -0.21
CA MET A 73 -13.69 -8.70 -1.34
C MET A 73 -14.62 -7.53 -0.99
N LYS A 74 -14.24 -6.32 -1.39
CA LYS A 74 -15.11 -5.15 -1.45
C LYS A 74 -15.18 -4.62 -2.86
N GLN A 75 -16.29 -4.01 -3.23
CA GLN A 75 -16.46 -3.41 -4.55
C GLN A 75 -17.30 -2.15 -4.46
N ASN A 76 -17.07 -1.25 -5.40
CA ASN A 76 -17.96 -0.16 -5.77
C ASN A 76 -18.34 -0.36 -7.25
N GLU A 77 -18.80 0.70 -7.91
CA GLU A 77 -19.32 0.60 -9.29
C GLU A 77 -18.27 0.09 -10.29
N ARG A 78 -17.08 0.72 -10.33
CA ARG A 78 -16.03 0.41 -11.32
C ARG A 78 -14.77 -0.22 -10.74
N MET A 79 -14.71 -0.40 -9.42
CA MET A 79 -13.53 -0.93 -8.75
C MET A 79 -13.90 -2.04 -7.78
N SER A 80 -13.04 -3.05 -7.69
CA SER A 80 -13.13 -4.06 -6.65
C SER A 80 -11.75 -4.33 -6.08
N SER A 81 -11.70 -4.67 -4.80
CA SER A 81 -10.47 -5.06 -4.14
C SER A 81 -10.67 -6.30 -3.30
N THR A 82 -9.68 -7.19 -3.37
CA THR A 82 -9.66 -8.47 -2.66
C THR A 82 -8.44 -8.51 -1.76
N VAL A 83 -8.58 -9.08 -0.57
CA VAL A 83 -7.46 -9.34 0.35
C VAL A 83 -7.46 -10.81 0.73
N ASN A 84 -6.29 -11.43 0.57
CA ASN A 84 -5.99 -12.74 1.10
C ASN A 84 -4.74 -12.64 1.99
N SER A 85 -4.96 -12.45 3.29
CA SER A 85 -3.86 -12.33 4.26
C SER A 85 -3.03 -13.60 4.40
N LYS A 86 -3.61 -14.79 4.15
CA LYS A 86 -2.90 -16.07 4.20
C LYS A 86 -1.93 -16.22 3.03
N GLU A 87 -2.39 -15.91 1.82
CA GLU A 87 -1.59 -15.93 0.58
C GLU A 87 -0.77 -14.64 0.37
N ARG A 88 -0.86 -13.73 1.34
CA ARG A 88 -0.10 -12.51 1.46
C ARG A 88 -0.22 -11.53 0.29
N TYR A 89 -1.44 -11.33 -0.20
CA TYR A 89 -1.68 -10.34 -1.23
C TYR A 89 -3.03 -9.62 -1.13
N SER A 90 -3.09 -8.48 -1.80
CA SER A 90 -4.31 -7.78 -2.17
C SER A 90 -4.30 -7.43 -3.66
N THR A 91 -5.47 -7.30 -4.26
CA THR A 91 -5.64 -6.78 -5.62
C THR A 91 -6.59 -5.59 -5.62
N LEU A 92 -6.38 -4.64 -6.53
CA LEU A 92 -7.33 -3.59 -6.90
C LEU A 92 -7.60 -3.74 -8.38
N HIS A 93 -8.83 -4.11 -8.72
CA HIS A 93 -9.32 -4.23 -10.08
C HIS A 93 -10.12 -2.97 -10.45
N ILE A 94 -9.87 -2.43 -11.64
CA ILE A 94 -10.57 -1.27 -12.19
C ILE A 94 -11.16 -1.70 -13.53
N THR A 95 -12.46 -1.50 -13.71
CA THR A 95 -13.19 -1.81 -14.95
C THR A 95 -13.50 -0.54 -15.72
N ALA A 96 -13.52 -0.67 -17.05
CA ALA A 96 -13.84 0.43 -17.97
C ALA A 96 -13.09 1.72 -17.60
N SER A 97 -11.76 1.65 -17.58
CA SER A 97 -10.90 2.74 -17.07
C SER A 97 -11.21 4.06 -17.78
N GLN A 98 -11.27 5.15 -17.02
CA GLN A 98 -11.56 6.50 -17.50
C GLN A 98 -10.35 7.42 -17.30
N LEU A 99 -10.39 8.62 -17.88
CA LEU A 99 -9.28 9.57 -17.78
C LEU A 99 -9.01 9.99 -16.32
N GLU A 100 -10.04 10.08 -15.48
CA GLU A 100 -9.88 10.39 -14.05
C GLU A 100 -9.22 9.26 -13.23
N ASP A 101 -9.13 8.05 -13.77
CA ASP A 101 -8.42 6.94 -13.12
C ASP A 101 -6.89 7.07 -13.26
N ALA A 102 -6.40 8.01 -14.06
CA ALA A 102 -4.97 8.25 -14.25
C ALA A 102 -4.34 8.88 -13.00
N ALA A 103 -3.82 8.01 -12.13
CA ALA A 103 -3.31 8.38 -10.82
C ALA A 103 -2.22 7.42 -10.32
N THR A 104 -1.56 7.78 -9.23
CA THR A 104 -0.73 6.85 -8.46
C THR A 104 -1.61 6.09 -7.47
N TYR A 105 -1.52 4.77 -7.47
CA TYR A 105 -2.28 3.92 -6.54
C TYR A 105 -1.35 3.32 -5.50
N LEU A 106 -1.70 3.46 -4.22
CA LEU A 106 -0.87 3.01 -3.11
C LEU A 106 -1.60 1.98 -2.27
N CYS A 107 -0.90 0.90 -1.95
CA CYS A 107 -1.33 -0.12 -1.02
C CYS A 107 -0.62 0.08 0.32
N VAL A 108 -1.39 0.14 1.41
CA VAL A 108 -0.88 0.22 2.78
C VAL A 108 -1.40 -0.97 3.55
N VAL A 109 -0.57 -1.56 4.39
CA VAL A 109 -0.91 -2.74 5.20
C VAL A 109 -0.72 -2.44 6.68
N GLU A 110 -1.56 -3.06 7.52
CA GLU A 110 -1.50 -3.00 8.98
C GLU A 110 -1.34 -4.40 9.59
#